data_AF-A0A377DAS7-F1
#
_entry.id   AF-A0A377DAS7-F1
#
_cell.length_a   1.000
_cell.length_b   1.000
_cell.length_c   1.000
_cell.angle_alpha   90.00
_cell.angle_beta   90.00
_cell.angle_gamma   90.00
#
_symmetry.space_group_name_H-M   'P 1'
#
loop_
_entity.id
_entity.type
_entity.pdbx_description
1 polymer ?
#
loop_
_entity_poly.entity_id
_entity_poly.type
_entity_poly.pdbx_seq_one_letter_code
_entity_poly.pdbx_strand_id
1 'polypeptide(L)' 'MPQHDQLHRYLFENFGRAGELVNRFGNPATDP' A
#
# COMPACT_ATOMS: atom_id res chain seq x y z
N MET A 1 0.63 -15.59 -7.74
CA MET A 1 1.43 -14.50 -7.15
C MET A 1 1.40 -14.67 -5.63
N PRO A 2 2.51 -14.46 -4.91
CA PRO A 2 2.54 -14.62 -3.45
C PRO A 2 1.68 -13.54 -2.79
N GLN A 3 0.79 -13.95 -1.89
CA GLN A 3 -0.19 -13.09 -1.23
C GLN A 3 0.34 -12.69 0.15
N HIS A 4 0.78 -11.43 0.27
CA HIS A 4 1.34 -10.83 1.47
C HIS A 4 1.03 -9.34 1.45
N ASP A 5 1.00 -8.70 2.61
CA ASP A 5 0.83 -7.24 2.70
C ASP A 5 1.98 -6.53 1.98
N GLN A 6 1.64 -5.52 1.18
CA GLN A 6 2.58 -4.79 0.32
C GLN A 6 2.43 -3.29 0.50
N LEU A 7 3.56 -2.60 0.64
CA LEU A 7 3.66 -1.15 0.63
C LEU A 7 4.39 -0.70 -0.65
N HIS A 8 3.73 0.13 -1.45
CA HIS A 8 4.30 0.78 -2.61
C HIS A 8 4.44 2.28 -2.36
N ARG A 9 5.63 2.82 -2.63
CA ARG A 9 5.93 4.25 -2.45
C ARG A 9 6.25 4.87 -3.80
N TYR A 10 5.70 6.05 -4.06
CA TYR A 10 5.83 6.76 -5.32
C TYR A 10 6.19 8.23 -5.08
N LEU A 11 6.95 8.80 -6.01
CA LEU A 11 7.24 10.23 -6.09
C LEU A 11 6.55 10.80 -7.33
N PHE A 12 5.67 11.76 -7.11
CA PHE A 12 5.02 12.53 -8.16
C PHE A 12 5.90 13.75 -8.47
N GLU A 13 6.94 13.53 -9.27
CA GLU A 13 8.01 14.50 -9.58
C GLU A 13 7.46 15.88 -9.99
N ASN A 14 6.50 15.91 -10.92
CA ASN A 14 5.91 17.16 -11.43
C ASN A 14 5.14 17.97 -10.38
N PHE A 15 4.83 17.36 -9.24
CA PHE A 15 4.09 17.99 -8.15
C PHE A 15 4.94 18.18 -6.89
N GLY A 16 6.16 17.63 -6.85
CA GLY A 16 7.01 17.60 -5.66
C GLY A 16 6.35 16.88 -4.48
N ARG A 17 5.51 15.87 -4.73
CA ARG A 17 4.73 15.15 -3.70
C ARG A 17 5.07 13.68 -3.67
N ALA A 18 5.21 13.11 -2.47
CA ALA A 18 5.28 11.67 -2.28
C ALA A 18 3.89 11.09 -1.98
N GLY A 19 3.67 9.84 -2.36
CA GLY A 19 2.47 9.09 -2.03
C GLY A 19 2.78 7.63 -1.72
N GLU A 20 1.92 7.03 -0.90
CA GLU A 20 2.04 5.64 -0.47
C GLU A 20 0.74 4.88 -0.78
N LEU A 21 0.88 3.65 -1.24
CA LEU A 21 -0.21 2.70 -1.48
C LEU A 21 0.05 1.45 -0.66
N VAL A 22 -0.90 1.11 0.20
CA VAL A 22 -0.84 -0.09 1.04
C VAL A 22 -1.91 -1.06 0.56
N ASN A 23 -1.48 -2.24 0.14
CA ASN A 23 -2.36 -3.38 -0.11
C ASN A 23 -2.27 -4.32 1.09
N ARG A 24 -3.35 -4.38 1.88
CA ARG A 24 -3.49 -5.39 2.95
C ARG A 24 -4.37 -6.52 2.46
N PHE A 25 -3.89 -7.75 2.62
CA PHE A 25 -4.61 -8.97 2.25
C PHE A 25 -5.17 -9.72 3.48
N GLY A 26 -5.34 -9.02 4.61
CA GLY A 26 -6.10 -9.50 5.77
C GLY A 26 -7.61 -9.32 5.58
N ASN A 27 -8.41 -10.25 6.08
CA ASN A 27 -9.87 -10.07 6.19
C ASN A 27 -10.14 -9.05 7.32
N PRO A 28 -10.65 -7.83 7.01
CA PRO A 28 -10.88 -6.81 8.03
C PRO A 28 -11.95 -7.20 9.06
N ALA A 29 -12.67 -8.30 8.85
CA ALA A 29 -13.62 -8.84 9.82
C ALA A 29 -12.97 -9.76 10.89
N THR A 30 -11.69 -10.11 10.78
CA THR A 30 -11.01 -11.04 11.70
C THR A 30 -9.68 -10.55 12.27
N ASP A 31 -9.17 -9.40 11.84
CA ASP A 31 -8.09 -8.69 12.53
C ASP A 31 -8.71 -7.74 13.58
N PRO A 32 -8.44 -7.89 14.89
CA PRO A 32 -8.99 -7.04 15.95
C PRO A 32 -8.50 -5.59 15.92
#